data_AF-Q6WRK9-F1
#
_entry.id   AF-Q6WRK9-F1
#
_cell.length_a   1.000
_cell.length_b   1.000
_cell.length_c   1.000
_cell.angle_alpha   90.00
_cell.angle_beta   90.00
_cell.angle_gamma   90.00
#
_symmetry.space_group_name_H-M   'P 1'
#
loop_
_entity.id
_entity.type
_entity.pdbx_description
1 polymer ?
#
loop_
_entity_poly.entity_id
_entity_poly.type
_entity_poly.pdbx_seq_one_letter_code
_entity_poly.pdbx_strand_id
1 'polypeptide(L)'
;THWKHGGIVGVFGYGGGVIGRYCDQPGLFPGVAHFHTMRVAQPAGKFYTTEFLNNLCDLWDMRGSGLTNMHGSTGDIVLLG
;
A
#
# COMPACT_ATOMS: atom_id res chain seq x y z
N THR A 1 -7.10 -12.58 13.55
CA THR A 1 -6.77 -11.90 12.27
C THR A 1 -7.13 -12.83 11.14
N HIS A 2 -7.65 -12.30 10.02
CA HIS A 2 -8.03 -13.07 8.82
C HIS A 2 -7.06 -12.88 7.65
N TRP A 3 -5.80 -12.68 8.01
CA TRP A 3 -4.69 -12.55 7.10
C TRP A 3 -3.73 -13.71 7.32
N LYS A 4 -3.31 -14.38 6.24
CA LYS A 4 -2.29 -15.42 6.29
C LYS A 4 -0.96 -14.87 6.78
N HIS A 5 -0.09 -15.77 7.23
CA HIS A 5 1.26 -15.40 7.64
C HIS A 5 2.09 -14.93 6.43
N GLY A 6 2.69 -13.74 6.56
CA GLY A 6 3.69 -13.22 5.62
C GLY A 6 3.17 -12.99 4.19
N GLY A 7 4.13 -13.02 3.25
CA GLY A 7 3.94 -12.78 1.82
C GLY A 7 5.18 -12.10 1.24
N ILE A 8 5.79 -12.72 0.22
CA ILE A 8 7.00 -12.20 -0.43
C ILE A 8 6.62 -11.71 -1.83
N VAL A 9 6.60 -10.40 -2.00
CA VAL A 9 6.35 -9.69 -3.25
C VAL A 9 7.22 -8.42 -3.29
N GLY A 10 7.50 -7.90 -4.46
CA GLY A 10 8.34 -6.71 -4.63
C GLY A 10 8.44 -6.29 -6.09
N VAL A 11 9.33 -5.32 -6.36
CA VAL A 11 9.63 -4.83 -7.70
C VAL A 11 11.07 -5.18 -8.06
N PHE A 12 11.33 -5.47 -9.34
CA PHE A 12 12.69 -5.82 -9.80
C PHE A 12 13.70 -4.72 -9.42
N GLY A 13 14.87 -5.15 -8.93
CA GLY A 13 15.93 -4.25 -8.45
C GLY A 13 15.84 -3.86 -6.98
N TYR A 14 14.72 -4.12 -6.29
CA TYR A 14 14.55 -3.78 -4.87
C TYR A 14 14.19 -5.00 -4.01
N GLY A 15 14.87 -5.16 -2.87
CA GLY A 15 14.63 -6.25 -1.91
C GLY A 15 13.56 -5.95 -0.86
N GLY A 16 12.88 -4.81 -0.93
CA GLY A 16 11.89 -4.37 0.06
C GLY A 16 11.04 -3.20 -0.44
N GLY A 17 10.15 -2.70 0.42
CA GLY A 17 9.22 -1.60 0.10
C GLY A 17 7.78 -2.04 -0.13
N VAL A 18 7.55 -3.34 -0.39
CA VAL A 18 6.21 -3.94 -0.49
C VAL A 18 6.04 -5.00 0.60
N ILE A 19 4.95 -4.93 1.34
CA ILE A 19 4.57 -5.94 2.35
C ILE A 19 3.48 -6.82 1.76
N GLY A 20 3.83 -8.05 1.42
CA GLY A 20 2.87 -9.05 0.94
C GLY A 20 1.87 -9.43 2.01
N ARG A 21 0.59 -9.47 1.62
CA ARG A 21 -0.49 -9.99 2.45
C ARG A 21 -1.60 -10.60 1.62
N TYR A 22 -2.14 -11.70 2.15
CA TYR A 22 -3.17 -12.52 1.54
C TYR A 22 -4.26 -12.86 2.57
N CYS A 23 -5.53 -12.75 2.19
CA CYS A 23 -6.64 -13.15 3.05
C CYS A 23 -6.64 -14.68 3.28
N ASP A 24 -7.06 -15.14 4.46
CA ASP A 24 -7.19 -16.57 4.78
C ASP A 24 -8.46 -17.22 4.19
N GLN A 25 -9.43 -16.41 3.74
CA GLN A 25 -10.71 -16.85 3.15
C GLN A 25 -10.95 -16.24 1.75
N PRO A 26 -10.09 -16.52 0.74
CA PRO A 26 -10.17 -15.88 -0.58
C PRO A 26 -11.45 -16.20 -1.36
N GLY A 27 -12.12 -17.32 -1.07
CA GLY A 27 -13.41 -17.66 -1.70
C GLY A 27 -14.57 -16.80 -1.19
N LEU A 28 -14.52 -16.36 0.07
CA LEU A 28 -15.53 -15.48 0.66
C LEU A 28 -15.22 -13.99 0.39
N PHE A 29 -13.94 -13.63 0.35
CA PHE A 29 -13.48 -12.25 0.15
C PHE A 29 -12.48 -12.14 -1.02
N PRO A 30 -12.92 -12.39 -2.27
CA PRO A 30 -12.03 -12.43 -3.43
C PRO A 30 -11.33 -11.07 -3.70
N GLY A 31 -11.99 -9.95 -3.40
CA GLY A 31 -11.44 -8.60 -3.61
C GLY A 31 -10.22 -8.26 -2.75
N VAL A 32 -9.94 -9.04 -1.70
CA VAL A 32 -8.75 -8.90 -0.84
C VAL A 32 -7.96 -10.21 -0.74
N ALA A 33 -8.16 -11.12 -1.71
CA ALA A 33 -7.33 -12.32 -1.82
C ALA A 33 -5.85 -11.93 -1.84
N HIS A 34 -5.52 -10.85 -2.54
CA HIS A 34 -4.25 -10.12 -2.48
C HIS A 34 -4.54 -8.72 -1.95
N PHE A 35 -3.77 -8.26 -0.97
CA PHE A 35 -3.98 -6.94 -0.37
C PHE A 35 -2.64 -6.37 0.13
N HIS A 36 -1.80 -5.95 -0.81
CA HIS A 36 -0.39 -5.67 -0.54
C HIS A 36 -0.21 -4.21 -0.13
N THR A 37 0.69 -3.96 0.82
CA THR A 37 0.99 -2.59 1.22
C THR A 37 2.24 -2.10 0.51
N MET A 38 2.16 -0.95 -0.15
CA MET A 38 3.33 -0.24 -0.68
C MET A 38 3.72 0.91 0.25
N ARG A 39 5.01 1.00 0.59
CA ARG A 39 5.58 2.12 1.32
C ARG A 39 6.22 3.09 0.32
N VAL A 40 5.71 4.31 0.28
CA VAL A 40 6.14 5.36 -0.64
C VAL A 40 6.89 6.44 0.14
N ALA A 41 8.08 6.79 -0.33
CA ALA A 41 8.91 7.79 0.30
C ALA A 41 8.21 9.17 0.32
N GLN A 42 8.10 9.75 1.51
CA GLN A 42 7.54 11.07 1.77
C GLN A 42 8.60 12.18 1.69
N PRO A 43 8.21 13.43 1.34
CA PRO A 43 9.06 14.59 1.56
C PRO A 43 9.35 14.81 3.05
N ALA A 44 10.55 15.31 3.36
CA ALA A 44 10.91 15.68 4.72
C ALA A 44 9.92 16.72 5.28
N GLY A 45 9.48 16.51 6.52
CA GLY A 45 8.47 17.37 7.15
C GLY A 45 7.03 17.17 6.66
N LYS A 46 6.78 16.26 5.69
CA LYS A 46 5.43 15.92 5.20
C LYS A 46 4.64 17.12 4.66
N PHE A 47 5.33 18.10 4.07
CA PHE A 47 4.69 19.21 3.37
C PHE A 47 4.40 18.82 1.92
N TYR A 48 3.16 19.05 1.47
CA TYR A 48 2.69 18.68 0.15
C TYR A 48 1.97 19.83 -0.53
N THR A 49 1.97 19.83 -1.86
CA THR A 49 0.99 20.56 -2.66
C THR A 49 -0.25 19.71 -2.86
N THR A 50 -1.41 20.36 -3.05
CA THR A 50 -2.65 19.64 -3.39
C THR A 50 -2.52 18.90 -4.71
N GLU A 51 -1.83 19.48 -5.69
CA GLU A 51 -1.54 18.84 -6.98
C GLU A 51 -0.81 17.49 -6.80
N PHE A 52 0.23 17.43 -5.96
CA PHE A 52 0.95 16.18 -5.71
C PHE A 52 0.04 15.12 -5.08
N LEU A 53 -0.74 15.49 -4.07
CA LEU A 53 -1.62 14.55 -3.38
C LEU A 53 -2.74 14.05 -4.30
N ASN A 54 -3.34 14.92 -5.10
CA ASN A 54 -4.39 14.53 -6.05
C ASN A 54 -3.83 13.55 -7.10
N ASN A 55 -2.66 13.84 -7.68
CA ASN A 55 -2.03 12.94 -8.64
C ASN A 55 -1.70 11.57 -8.02
N LEU A 56 -1.32 11.55 -6.73
CA LEU A 56 -1.08 10.29 -6.00
C LEU A 56 -2.38 9.52 -5.75
N CYS A 57 -3.46 10.21 -5.39
CA CYS A 57 -4.79 9.62 -5.24
C CYS A 57 -5.30 9.05 -6.57
N ASP A 58 -5.23 9.81 -7.67
CA ASP A 58 -5.67 9.35 -9.00
C ASP A 58 -4.94 8.06 -9.42
N LEU A 59 -3.64 7.98 -9.15
CA LEU A 59 -2.85 6.77 -9.40
C LEU A 59 -3.33 5.60 -8.53
N TRP A 60 -3.57 5.85 -7.25
CA TRP A 60 -3.93 4.81 -6.29
C TRP A 60 -5.37 4.32 -6.45
N ASP A 61 -6.31 5.19 -6.78
CA ASP A 61 -7.68 4.82 -7.13
C ASP A 61 -7.73 3.95 -8.39
N MET A 62 -6.84 4.19 -9.35
CA MET A 62 -6.76 3.38 -10.57
C MET A 62 -6.13 2.00 -10.32
N ARG A 63 -5.17 1.88 -9.40
CA ARG A 63 -4.28 0.70 -9.31
C ARG A 63 -4.30 -0.05 -7.98
N GLY A 64 -4.97 0.48 -6.98
CA GLY A 64 -5.07 -0.10 -5.64
C GLY A 64 -6.47 -0.01 -5.09
N SER A 65 -6.57 -0.07 -3.77
CA SER A 65 -7.85 -0.06 -3.06
C SER A 65 -8.45 1.33 -2.83
N GLY A 66 -7.69 2.41 -3.07
CA GLY A 66 -8.05 3.77 -2.65
C GLY A 66 -7.84 4.04 -1.14
N LEU A 67 -7.44 3.04 -0.36
CA LEU A 67 -7.18 3.17 1.08
C LEU A 67 -5.72 3.54 1.35
N THR A 68 -5.50 4.45 2.30
CA THR A 68 -4.15 4.89 2.67
C THR A 68 -4.01 5.09 4.19
N ASN A 69 -2.78 5.01 4.69
CA ASN A 69 -2.43 5.68 5.94
C ASN A 69 -1.50 6.85 5.64
N MET A 70 -1.85 8.03 6.14
CA MET A 70 -1.06 9.26 6.05
C MET A 70 -0.62 9.65 7.47
N HIS A 71 0.40 9.02 8.05
CA HIS A 71 1.47 8.20 7.46
C HIS A 71 1.68 6.89 8.24
N GLY A 72 2.55 6.01 7.75
CA GLY A 72 3.12 4.96 8.60
C GLY A 72 3.93 5.55 9.75
N SER A 73 4.08 4.83 10.86
CA SER A 73 4.78 5.33 12.05
C SER A 73 6.24 5.72 11.79
N THR A 74 6.92 5.05 10.85
CA THR A 74 8.28 5.41 10.41
C THR A 74 8.32 6.65 9.50
N GLY A 75 7.19 7.02 8.90
CA GLY A 75 7.04 8.24 8.10
C GLY A 75 6.54 8.03 6.68
N ASP A 76 6.60 6.81 6.13
CA ASP A 76 6.20 6.51 4.75
C ASP A 76 4.73 6.88 4.48
N ILE A 77 4.44 7.33 3.27
CA ILE A 77 3.06 7.24 2.76
C ILE A 77 2.75 5.76 2.58
N VAL A 78 1.59 5.32 3.08
CA VAL A 78 1.18 3.92 3.01
C VAL A 78 0.02 3.79 2.04
N LEU A 79 0.26 3.13 0.91
CA LEU A 79 -0.79 2.73 -0.03
C LEU A 79 -1.23 1.31 0.36
N LEU A 80 -2.46 1.17 0.86
CA LEU A 80 -2.92 -0.02 1.56
C LEU A 80 -3.82 -0.89 0.67
N GLY A 81 -3.28 -1.98 0.11
CA GLY A 81 -4.07 -2.96 -0.64
C GLY A 81 -3.98 -2.75 -2.14
#